data_AF-A0AA95D780-F1
#
_entry.id   AF-A0AA95D780-F1
#
_cell.length_a   1.000
_cell.length_b   1.000
_cell.length_c   1.000
_cell.angle_alpha   90.00
_cell.angle_beta   90.00
_cell.angle_gamma   90.00
#
_symmetry.space_group_name_H-M   'P 1'
#
loop_
_entity.id
_entity.type
_entity.pdbx_description
1 polymer ?
#
loop_
_entity_poly.entity_id
_entity_poly.type
_entity_poly.pdbx_seq_one_letter_code
_entity_poly.pdbx_strand_id
1 'polypeptide(L)'
;MKQELRARPVYLSRSDRIQAHFTICFLALMIYRLLEKKLGETVTCSELIQTLRNYKFKHLYGAGYLPTYTRTTITDQLHQAFGFQTDFEIISEKNMKKIFKKTKSR
;
A
#
# COMPACT_ATOMS: atom_id res chain seq x y z
N MET A 1 10.63 -10.39 -6.14
CA MET A 1 9.76 -10.82 -5.01
C MET A 1 10.50 -11.11 -3.70
N LYS A 2 11.54 -11.96 -3.65
CA LYS A 2 12.33 -12.18 -2.41
C LYS A 2 12.97 -10.88 -1.88
N GLN A 3 13.59 -10.08 -2.75
CA GLN A 3 14.11 -8.75 -2.40
C GLN A 3 12.99 -7.77 -2.03
N GLU A 4 11.88 -7.78 -2.78
CA GLU A 4 10.73 -6.91 -2.52
C GLU A 4 10.10 -7.13 -1.15
N LEU A 5 10.00 -8.36 -0.66
CA LEU A 5 9.53 -8.64 0.69
C LEU A 5 10.63 -8.51 1.76
N ARG A 6 11.85 -8.11 1.36
CA ARG A 6 13.05 -8.17 2.21
C ARG A 6 13.22 -9.54 2.89
N ALA A 7 12.79 -10.61 2.20
CA ALA A 7 12.91 -11.98 2.67
C ALA A 7 14.39 -12.38 2.62
N ARG A 8 15.14 -12.01 3.66
CA ARG A 8 16.51 -12.47 3.87
C ARG A 8 16.48 -13.97 4.20
N PRO A 9 17.52 -14.74 3.85
CA PRO A 9 17.66 -16.11 4.32
C PRO A 9 17.62 -16.09 5.85
N VAL A 10 16.57 -16.67 6.45
CA VAL A 10 16.47 -16.81 7.90
C VAL A 10 16.68 -18.27 8.23
N TYR A 11 17.77 -18.56 8.92
CA TYR A 11 18.09 -19.91 9.40
C TYR A 11 17.33 -20.16 10.70
N LEU A 12 16.04 -20.47 10.58
CA LEU A 12 15.18 -20.89 11.69
C LEU A 12 15.09 -22.41 11.68
N SER A 13 15.38 -23.03 12.82
CA SER A 13 15.36 -24.49 12.99
C SER A 13 14.12 -25.00 13.74
N ARG A 14 13.36 -24.13 14.41
CA ARG A 14 12.10 -24.52 15.06
C ARG A 14 10.94 -24.48 14.08
N SER A 15 10.15 -25.56 14.03
CA SER A 15 9.03 -25.74 13.12
C SER A 15 7.96 -24.65 13.23
N ASP A 16 7.62 -24.22 14.46
CA ASP A 16 6.67 -23.15 14.74
C ASP A 16 7.06 -21.82 14.08
N ARG A 17 8.34 -21.44 14.19
CA ARG A 17 8.87 -20.20 13.60
C ARG A 17 8.93 -20.26 12.08
N ILE A 18 9.23 -21.44 11.52
CA ILE A 18 9.21 -21.68 10.08
C ILE A 18 7.79 -21.49 9.54
N GLN A 19 6.80 -22.14 10.16
CA GLN A 19 5.40 -22.04 9.73
C GLN A 19 4.87 -20.60 9.84
N ALA A 20 5.18 -19.89 10.93
CA ALA A 20 4.78 -18.49 11.08
C ALA A 20 5.38 -17.60 9.98
N HIS A 21 6.68 -17.72 9.70
CA HIS A 21 7.34 -16.94 8.64
C HIS A 21 6.73 -17.19 7.26
N PHE A 22 6.56 -18.47 6.87
CA PHE A 22 5.95 -18.82 5.60
C PHE A 22 4.52 -18.32 5.48
N THR A 23 3.72 -18.41 6.55
CA THR A 23 2.34 -17.94 6.57
C THR A 23 2.28 -16.42 6.34
N ILE A 24 3.12 -15.65 7.04
CA ILE A 24 3.18 -14.18 6.87
C ILE A 24 3.62 -13.81 5.46
N CYS A 25 4.65 -14.48 4.92
CA CYS A 25 5.09 -14.26 3.54
C CYS A 25 4.00 -14.58 2.53
N PHE A 26 3.31 -15.72 2.69
CA PHE A 26 2.22 -16.11 1.81
C PHE A 26 1.05 -15.11 1.86
N LEU A 27 0.62 -14.69 3.05
CA LEU A 27 -0.44 -13.71 3.22
C LEU A 27 -0.07 -12.36 2.58
N ALA A 28 1.16 -11.89 2.76
CA ALA A 28 1.63 -10.66 2.12
C ALA A 28 1.53 -10.77 0.58
N LEU A 29 1.93 -11.90 0.01
CA LEU A 29 1.85 -12.13 -1.44
C LEU A 29 0.43 -12.23 -1.95
N MET A 30 -0.43 -12.93 -1.22
CA MET A 30 -1.84 -13.02 -1.54
C MET A 30 -2.48 -11.63 -1.61
N ILE A 31 -2.19 -10.76 -0.63
CA ILE A 31 -2.67 -9.37 -0.63
C ILE A 31 -2.21 -8.61 -1.88
N TYR A 32 -0.93 -8.72 -2.24
CA TYR A 32 -0.41 -8.04 -3.44
C TYR A 32 -1.06 -8.55 -4.73
N ARG A 33 -1.25 -9.87 -4.87
CA ARG A 33 -1.92 -10.45 -6.05
C ARG A 33 -3.38 -10.02 -6.16
N LEU A 34 -4.10 -9.92 -5.04
CA LEU A 34 -5.46 -9.38 -5.05
C LEU A 34 -5.49 -7.92 -5.50
N LEU A 35 -4.50 -7.12 -5.09
CA LEU A 35 -4.37 -5.71 -5.46
C LEU A 35 -4.03 -5.55 -6.95
N GLU A 36 -3.09 -6.33 -7.47
CA GLU A 36 -2.72 -6.38 -8.90
C GLU A 36 -3.92 -6.78 -9.77
N LYS A 37 -4.68 -7.80 -9.36
CA LYS A 37 -5.90 -8.22 -10.07
C LYS A 37 -6.96 -7.11 -10.09
N LYS A 38 -7.12 -6.38 -8.98
CA LYS A 38 -8.05 -5.24 -8.89
C LYS A 38 -7.64 -4.08 -9.81
N LEU A 39 -6.35 -3.94 -10.10
CA LEU A 39 -5.78 -2.95 -11.00
C LEU A 39 -5.75 -3.43 -12.47
N GLY A 40 -6.34 -4.59 -12.79
CA GLY A 40 -6.41 -5.11 -14.15
C GLY A 40 -5.10 -5.72 -14.66
N GLU A 41 -4.20 -6.12 -13.76
CA GLU A 41 -2.94 -6.81 -14.10
C GLU A 41 -1.99 -6.00 -15.02
N THR A 42 -2.18 -4.69 -15.13
CA THR A 42 -1.36 -3.81 -15.98
C THR A 42 -0.05 -3.36 -15.32
N VAL A 43 0.12 -3.60 -14.02
CA VAL A 43 1.24 -3.10 -13.20
C VAL A 43 1.97 -4.28 -12.59
N THR A 44 3.30 -4.27 -12.62
CA THR A 44 4.06 -5.34 -11.97
C THR A 44 4.00 -5.22 -10.45
N CYS A 45 4.04 -6.35 -9.74
CA CYS A 45 4.13 -6.37 -8.28
C CYS A 45 5.27 -5.48 -7.73
N SER A 46 6.40 -5.40 -8.43
CA SER A 46 7.56 -4.59 -7.97
C SER A 46 7.27 -3.09 -8.01
N GLU A 47 6.70 -2.62 -9.11
CA GLU A 47 6.34 -1.21 -9.28
C GLU A 47 5.22 -0.81 -8.31
N LEU A 48 4.25 -1.70 -8.10
CA LEU A 48 3.17 -1.47 -7.14
C LEU A 48 3.72 -1.32 -5.71
N ILE A 49 4.61 -2.21 -5.28
CA ILE A 49 5.25 -2.15 -3.95
C ILE A 49 6.05 -0.86 -3.79
N GLN A 50 6.83 -0.49 -4.81
CA GLN A 50 7.64 0.73 -4.75
C GLN A 50 6.77 1.99 -4.70
N THR A 51 5.68 2.02 -5.46
CA THR A 51 4.70 3.11 -5.46
C THR A 51 4.07 3.23 -4.08
N LEU A 52 3.53 2.14 -3.53
CA LEU A 52 2.89 2.14 -2.20
C LEU A 52 3.85 2.52 -1.07
N ARG A 53 5.13 2.13 -1.14
CA ARG A 53 6.16 2.54 -0.18
C ARG A 53 6.43 4.04 -0.21
N ASN A 54 6.37 4.64 -1.39
CA ASN A 54 6.61 6.06 -1.58
C ASN A 54 5.34 6.90 -1.37
N TYR A 55 4.16 6.27 -1.33
CA TYR A 55 2.85 6.89 -1.15
C TYR A 55 2.64 7.40 0.28
N LYS A 56 3.39 8.45 0.63
CA LYS A 56 3.45 9.02 1.97
C LYS A 56 2.82 10.41 2.00
N PHE A 57 2.42 10.80 3.21
CA PHE A 57 1.82 12.10 3.50
C PHE A 57 2.51 12.72 4.71
N LYS A 58 2.72 14.03 4.67
CA LYS A 58 3.19 14.84 5.79
C LYS A 58 1.99 15.56 6.41
N HIS A 59 1.79 15.40 7.71
CA HIS A 59 0.77 16.18 8.42
C HIS A 59 1.28 17.58 8.69
N LEU A 60 0.46 18.57 8.35
CA LEU A 60 0.67 19.99 8.59
C LEU A 60 -0.42 20.45 9.55
N TYR A 61 -0.03 20.71 10.80
CA TYR A 61 -0.95 21.16 11.85
C TYR A 61 -1.71 22.41 11.40
N GLY A 62 -3.04 22.35 11.46
CA GLY A 62 -3.94 23.44 11.06
C GLY A 62 -4.29 23.51 9.57
N ALA A 63 -3.51 22.89 8.68
CA ALA A 63 -3.76 22.93 7.23
C ALA A 63 -4.27 21.59 6.66
N GLY A 64 -3.74 20.45 7.14
CA GLY A 64 -4.15 19.12 6.67
C GLY A 64 -2.96 18.21 6.37
N TYR A 65 -3.02 17.48 5.26
CA TYR A 65 -1.99 16.53 4.83
C TYR A 65 -1.42 16.91 3.46
N LEU A 66 -0.11 17.02 3.37
CA LEU A 66 0.64 17.24 2.13
C LEU A 66 1.10 15.89 1.59
N PRO A 67 0.69 15.49 0.38
CA PRO A 67 1.27 14.32 -0.29
C PRO A 67 2.74 14.56 -0.59
N THR A 68 3.60 13.60 -0.25
CA THR A 68 5.05 13.67 -0.55
C THR A 68 5.45 12.74 -1.69
N TYR A 69 4.48 12.28 -2.48
CA TYR A 69 4.68 11.38 -3.60
C TYR A 69 4.36 12.09 -4.92
N THR A 70 4.96 11.61 -6.00
CA THR A 70 4.67 12.10 -7.35
C THR A 70 3.53 11.30 -7.95
N ARG A 71 2.59 11.99 -8.60
CA ARG A 71 1.52 11.36 -9.37
C ARG A 71 2.11 10.54 -10.53
N THR A 72 1.66 9.31 -10.67
CA THR A 72 2.02 8.38 -11.74
C THR A 72 0.77 7.69 -12.28
N THR A 73 0.90 6.96 -13.39
CA THR A 73 -0.18 6.12 -13.94
C THR A 73 -0.70 5.12 -12.91
N ILE A 74 0.18 4.56 -12.08
CA ILE A 74 -0.18 3.62 -11.00
C ILE A 74 -1.02 4.31 -9.92
N THR A 75 -0.66 5.54 -9.52
CA THR A 75 -1.47 6.28 -8.52
C THR A 75 -2.85 6.64 -9.05
N ASP A 76 -2.96 6.94 -10.34
CA ASP A 76 -4.24 7.26 -10.99
C ASP A 76 -5.15 6.03 -11.04
N GLN A 77 -4.60 4.87 -11.40
CA GLN A 77 -5.32 3.60 -11.35
C GLN A 77 -5.77 3.24 -9.93
N LEU A 78 -4.93 3.51 -8.91
CA LEU A 78 -5.31 3.34 -7.51
C LEU A 78 -6.47 4.28 -7.12
N HIS A 79 -6.41 5.54 -7.50
CA HIS A 79 -7.49 6.50 -7.21
C HIS A 79 -8.81 6.07 -7.86
N GLN A 80 -8.75 5.59 -9.11
CA GLN A 80 -9.92 5.09 -9.83
C GLN A 80 -10.47 3.80 -9.19
N ALA A 81 -9.62 2.84 -8.87
CA ALA A 81 -10.02 1.54 -8.32
C ALA A 81 -10.60 1.61 -6.90
N PHE A 82 -10.25 2.64 -6.12
CA PHE A 82 -10.70 2.81 -4.74
C PHE A 82 -11.63 4.02 -4.52
N GLY A 83 -11.85 4.86 -5.54
CA GLY A 83 -12.81 5.95 -5.50
C GLY A 83 -12.46 7.05 -4.49
N PHE A 84 -11.18 7.39 -4.39
CA PHE A 84 -10.68 8.54 -3.64
C PHE A 84 -9.47 9.15 -4.33
N GLN A 85 -9.31 10.47 -4.22
CA GLN A 85 -8.19 11.23 -4.76
C GLN A 85 -7.39 11.84 -3.62
N THR A 86 -6.07 11.83 -3.77
CA THR A 86 -5.13 12.34 -2.76
C THR A 86 -3.96 13.08 -3.41
N ASP A 87 -4.06 13.43 -4.69
CA ASP A 87 -3.04 14.16 -5.47
C ASP A 87 -3.16 15.69 -5.35
N PHE A 88 -4.00 16.19 -4.45
CA PHE A 88 -4.10 17.62 -4.15
C PHE A 88 -2.90 18.13 -3.37
N GLU A 89 -2.55 19.41 -3.56
CA GLU A 89 -1.47 20.05 -2.81
C GLU A 89 -1.67 19.97 -1.29
N ILE A 90 -2.90 20.14 -0.81
CA ILE A 90 -3.26 19.92 0.60
C ILE A 90 -4.59 19.17 0.68
N ILE A 91 -4.56 18.02 1.36
CA ILE A 91 -5.76 17.25 1.71
C ILE A 91 -6.22 17.71 3.08
N SER A 92 -7.41 18.31 3.15
CA SER A 92 -7.98 18.75 4.43
C SER A 92 -8.15 17.58 5.42
N GLU A 93 -8.05 17.86 6.72
CA GLU A 93 -8.28 16.83 7.74
C GLU A 93 -9.65 16.18 7.63
N LYS A 94 -10.67 16.93 7.21
CA LYS A 94 -12.04 16.42 7.00
C LYS A 94 -12.05 15.34 5.90
N ASN A 95 -11.38 15.59 4.78
CA ASN A 95 -11.30 14.64 3.68
C ASN A 95 -10.50 13.39 4.06
N MET A 96 -9.37 13.57 4.76
CA MET A 96 -8.57 12.44 5.24
C MET A 96 -9.37 11.58 6.24
N LYS A 97 -10.10 12.20 7.18
CA LYS A 97 -11.02 11.51 8.10
C LYS A 97 -12.14 10.78 7.35
N LYS A 98 -12.67 11.35 6.27
CA LYS A 98 -13.68 10.69 5.41
C LYS A 98 -13.13 9.43 4.75
N ILE A 99 -11.88 9.47 4.25
CA ILE A 99 -11.20 8.30 3.69
C ILE A 99 -11.02 7.22 4.78
N PHE A 100 -10.54 7.58 5.97
CA PHE A 100 -10.43 6.63 7.08
C PHE A 100 -11.77 6.10 7.58
N LYS A 101 -12.85 6.86 7.47
CA LYS A 101 -14.19 6.37 7.82
C LYS A 101 -14.65 5.29 6.84
N LYS A 102 -14.35 5.42 5.54
CA LYS A 102 -14.67 4.39 4.53
C LYS A 102 -14.04 3.04 4.86
N THR A 103 -12.85 3.01 5.45
CA THR A 103 -12.18 1.74 5.81
C THR A 103 -12.75 1.09 7.07
N LYS A 104 -13.39 1.87 7.95
CA LYS A 104 -14.01 1.40 9.21
C LYS A 104 -15.50 1.11 9.10
N SER A 105 -16.14 1.55 8.02
CA SER A 105 -17.56 1.29 7.74
C SER A 105 -17.73 -0.17 7.34
N ARG A 106 -17.85 -1.05 8.34
CA ARG A 106 -18.27 -2.44 8.19
C ARG A 106 -19.19 -2.80 9.34
#